data_AF-A0A2U9PX08-F1
#
_entry.id   AF-A0A2U9PX08-F1
#
_cell.length_a   1.000
_cell.length_b   1.000
_cell.length_c   1.000
_cell.angle_alpha   90.00
_cell.angle_beta   90.00
_cell.angle_gamma   90.00
#
_symmetry.space_group_name_H-M   'P 1'
#
loop_
_entity.id
_entity.type
_entity.pdbx_description
1 polymer ?
#
loop_
_entity_poly.entity_id
_entity_poly.type
_entity_poly.pdbx_seq_one_letter_code
_entity_poly.pdbx_strand_id
1 'polypeptide(L)'
;MFSVKDGKVLHDGSTESDRLERTLVYPGGFAAHVDRNDDDLVVQFFDSTGNRVGDSVRDGSLPDGTPGLPIVTSDGEYSVFSVDGRRLFNIPRGALYIVDSTLYVNASGSQAFPEWQQYDLPSGKAGPVCDFAMQNFIGVNDTTMLFAPNMPNSQVLLSAYDKTTCERLWKMPSSGADERVWRVGDTLIRSSGDGTELTSLAAPGEAPPR
;
A
#
# COMPACT_ATOMS: atom_id res chain seq x y z
N MET A 1 13.65 -6.67 -18.72
CA MET A 1 13.64 -5.85 -17.48
C MET A 1 15.04 -5.84 -16.85
N PHE A 2 15.44 -4.80 -16.10
CA PHE A 2 16.78 -4.73 -15.46
C PHE A 2 16.67 -4.93 -13.94
N SER A 3 17.48 -5.84 -13.39
CA SER A 3 17.59 -6.07 -11.95
C SER A 3 18.54 -5.08 -11.31
N VAL A 4 18.03 -4.26 -10.38
CA VAL A 4 18.85 -3.34 -9.58
C VAL A 4 19.67 -4.03 -8.49
N LYS A 5 19.34 -5.28 -8.15
CA LYS A 5 20.04 -6.06 -7.10
C LYS A 5 21.41 -6.54 -7.58
N ASP A 6 21.49 -7.00 -8.83
CA ASP A 6 22.69 -7.66 -9.37
C ASP A 6 23.08 -7.18 -10.78
N GLY A 7 22.40 -6.17 -11.32
CA GLY A 7 22.78 -5.50 -12.57
C GLY A 7 22.50 -6.32 -13.84
N LYS A 8 21.70 -7.38 -13.74
CA LYS A 8 21.41 -8.26 -14.87
C LYS A 8 20.14 -7.84 -15.61
N VAL A 9 20.14 -8.03 -16.92
CA VAL A 9 18.91 -8.05 -17.71
C VAL A 9 18.22 -9.38 -17.44
N LEU A 10 17.01 -9.31 -16.89
CA LEU A 10 16.16 -10.47 -16.70
C LEU A 10 15.58 -10.89 -18.04
N HIS A 11 15.86 -12.12 -18.44
CA HIS A 11 15.16 -12.79 -19.52
C HIS A 11 13.79 -13.21 -18.99
N ASP A 12 12.75 -12.71 -19.63
CA ASP A 12 11.34 -12.87 -19.28
C ASP A 12 10.73 -14.20 -19.76
N GLY A 13 11.58 -15.19 -20.10
CA GLY A 13 11.13 -16.47 -20.66
C GLY A 13 10.21 -16.35 -21.87
N SER A 14 10.19 -15.19 -22.54
CA SER A 14 9.32 -14.90 -23.68
C SER A 14 10.05 -15.23 -24.98
N THR A 15 9.31 -15.67 -25.99
CA THR A 15 9.89 -15.92 -27.33
C THR A 15 10.30 -14.59 -27.97
N GLU A 16 11.22 -14.57 -28.94
CA GLU A 16 11.68 -13.30 -29.57
C GLU A 16 10.56 -12.42 -30.14
N SER A 17 9.37 -13.01 -30.37
CA SER A 17 8.16 -12.33 -30.82
C SER A 17 7.33 -11.68 -29.71
N ASP A 18 7.48 -12.11 -28.46
CA ASP A 18 6.69 -11.62 -27.34
C ASP A 18 7.28 -10.27 -26.89
N ARG A 19 6.43 -9.26 -26.75
CA ARG A 19 6.85 -7.96 -26.23
C ARG A 19 6.27 -7.74 -24.85
N LEU A 20 7.15 -7.53 -23.86
CA LEU A 20 6.73 -7.01 -22.57
C LEU A 20 6.35 -5.54 -22.72
N GLU A 21 5.10 -5.26 -22.42
CA GLU A 21 4.62 -3.92 -22.18
C GLU A 21 4.51 -3.68 -20.66
N ARG A 22 3.90 -2.54 -20.30
CA ARG A 22 3.59 -2.07 -18.95
C ARG A 22 3.87 -3.09 -17.84
N THR A 23 4.81 -2.78 -16.97
CA THR A 23 5.26 -3.68 -15.90
C THR A 23 4.87 -3.14 -14.54
N LEU A 24 4.40 -4.02 -13.66
CA LEU A 24 4.16 -3.78 -12.25
C LEU A 24 5.10 -4.65 -11.42
N VAL A 25 6.01 -4.03 -10.67
CA VAL A 25 6.98 -4.71 -9.80
C VAL A 25 6.44 -4.81 -8.38
N TYR A 26 6.64 -5.95 -7.74
CA TYR A 26 6.25 -6.20 -6.34
C TYR A 26 7.33 -7.06 -5.65
N PRO A 27 7.37 -7.10 -4.30
CA PRO A 27 8.29 -7.98 -3.59
C PRO A 27 8.16 -9.43 -4.08
N GLY A 28 9.26 -9.99 -4.59
CA GLY A 28 9.31 -11.37 -5.08
C GLY A 28 9.15 -11.56 -6.59
N GLY A 29 8.79 -10.52 -7.36
CA GLY A 29 8.59 -10.67 -8.80
C GLY A 29 8.02 -9.45 -9.51
N PHE A 30 7.39 -9.69 -10.65
CA PHE A 30 6.70 -8.65 -11.42
C PHE A 30 5.58 -9.26 -12.27
N ALA A 31 4.62 -8.43 -12.65
CA ALA A 31 3.62 -8.75 -13.66
C ALA A 31 3.79 -7.80 -14.83
N ALA A 32 3.53 -8.28 -16.03
CA ALA A 32 3.62 -7.47 -17.23
C ALA A 32 2.51 -7.82 -18.20
N HIS A 33 2.13 -6.85 -19.02
CA HIS A 33 1.42 -7.12 -20.24
C HIS A 33 2.34 -7.81 -21.23
N VAL A 34 1.89 -8.91 -21.83
CA VAL A 34 2.60 -9.61 -22.88
C VAL A 34 1.75 -9.55 -24.13
N ASP A 35 2.26 -8.87 -25.16
CA ASP A 35 1.71 -8.93 -26.51
C ASP A 35 2.22 -10.21 -27.18
N ARG A 36 1.29 -11.08 -27.60
CA ARG A 36 1.57 -12.35 -28.29
C ARG A 36 1.05 -12.33 -29.73
N ASN A 37 1.35 -11.31 -30.53
CA ASN A 37 1.15 -11.28 -31.99
C ASN A 37 -0.27 -11.60 -32.55
N ASP A 38 -1.27 -11.87 -31.70
CA ASP A 38 -2.61 -12.38 -32.06
C ASP A 38 -3.70 -11.70 -31.19
N ASP A 39 -3.52 -10.41 -30.90
CA ASP A 39 -4.44 -9.48 -30.20
C ASP A 39 -4.85 -9.78 -28.73
N ASP A 40 -4.53 -10.97 -28.20
CA ASP A 40 -4.80 -11.29 -26.80
C ASP A 40 -3.70 -10.69 -25.88
N LEU A 41 -3.86 -9.41 -25.51
CA LEU A 41 -3.06 -8.80 -24.44
C LEU A 41 -3.34 -9.53 -23.12
N VAL A 42 -2.35 -10.27 -22.64
CA VAL A 42 -2.46 -11.00 -21.37
C VAL A 42 -1.58 -10.38 -20.30
N VAL A 43 -2.05 -10.43 -19.05
CA VAL A 43 -1.17 -10.21 -17.90
C VAL A 43 -0.46 -11.52 -17.58
N GLN A 44 0.87 -11.52 -17.61
CA GLN A 44 1.72 -12.63 -17.19
C GLN A 44 2.48 -12.27 -15.91
N PHE A 45 2.62 -13.23 -15.00
CA PHE A 45 3.41 -13.10 -13.78
C PHE A 45 4.78 -13.77 -13.94
N PHE A 46 5.77 -13.17 -13.28
CA PHE A 46 7.16 -13.61 -13.29
C PHE A 46 7.75 -13.54 -11.89
N ASP A 47 8.60 -14.51 -11.55
CA ASP A 47 9.38 -14.47 -10.33
C ASP A 47 10.51 -13.42 -10.40
N SER A 48 11.22 -13.23 -9.29
CA SER A 48 12.34 -12.27 -9.20
C SER A 48 13.51 -12.55 -10.15
N THR A 49 13.55 -13.72 -10.79
CA THR A 49 14.57 -14.12 -11.75
C THR A 49 14.11 -14.06 -13.20
N GLY A 50 12.83 -13.72 -13.44
CA GLY A 50 12.24 -13.60 -14.77
C GLY A 50 11.54 -14.85 -15.29
N ASN A 51 11.43 -15.92 -14.49
CA ASN A 51 10.69 -17.11 -14.92
C ASN A 51 9.19 -16.88 -14.80
N ARG A 52 8.42 -17.37 -15.77
CA ARG A 52 6.95 -17.37 -15.72
C ARG A 52 6.45 -18.17 -14.52
N VAL A 53 5.52 -17.60 -13.77
CA VAL A 53 4.81 -18.25 -12.66
C VAL A 53 3.31 -18.02 -12.80
N GLY A 54 2.51 -18.95 -12.28
CA GLY A 54 1.05 -18.88 -12.31
C GLY A 54 0.44 -18.84 -13.71
N ASP A 55 -0.87 -18.66 -13.74
CA ASP A 55 -1.64 -18.57 -14.97
C ASP A 55 -1.68 -17.12 -15.49
N SER A 56 -1.69 -16.96 -16.82
CA SER A 56 -1.91 -15.63 -17.43
C SER A 56 -3.38 -15.21 -17.27
N VAL A 57 -3.62 -13.91 -17.07
CA VAL A 57 -4.98 -13.35 -17.06
C VAL A 57 -5.28 -12.74 -18.43
N ARG A 58 -6.27 -13.29 -19.12
CA ARG A 58 -6.78 -12.73 -20.38
C ARG A 58 -7.65 -11.51 -20.10
N ASP A 59 -7.66 -10.56 -21.05
CA ASP A 59 -8.41 -9.30 -20.95
C ASP A 59 -8.12 -8.53 -19.65
N GLY A 60 -6.95 -8.78 -19.06
CA GLY A 60 -6.52 -8.20 -17.81
C GLY A 60 -5.77 -6.89 -18.04
N SER A 61 -5.85 -5.98 -17.07
CA SER A 61 -5.04 -4.76 -17.09
C SER A 61 -4.34 -4.52 -15.75
N LEU A 62 -3.07 -4.16 -15.80
CA LEU A 62 -2.32 -3.73 -14.63
C LEU A 62 -2.73 -2.29 -14.24
N PRO A 63 -3.27 -2.04 -13.03
CA PRO A 63 -3.62 -0.70 -12.59
C PRO A 63 -2.37 0.13 -12.24
N ASP A 64 -2.47 1.46 -12.36
CA ASP A 64 -1.45 2.37 -11.82
C ASP A 64 -1.53 2.45 -10.30
N GLY A 65 -0.38 2.68 -9.66
CA GLY A 65 -0.34 3.07 -8.25
C GLY A 65 -0.82 2.00 -7.27
N THR A 66 -0.56 0.72 -7.56
CA THR A 66 -0.87 -0.35 -6.61
C THR A 66 0.19 -0.39 -5.49
N PRO A 67 -0.17 -0.83 -4.27
CA PRO A 67 0.72 -0.82 -3.11
C PRO A 67 1.80 -1.93 -3.12
N GLY A 68 2.39 -2.24 -4.28
CA GLY A 68 3.40 -3.30 -4.39
C GLY A 68 2.82 -4.71 -4.25
N LEU A 69 1.58 -4.91 -4.69
CA LEU A 69 0.95 -6.22 -4.82
C LEU A 69 0.69 -6.55 -6.29
N PRO A 70 0.69 -7.83 -6.67
CA PRO A 70 0.21 -8.26 -7.98
C PRO A 70 -1.31 -8.13 -8.03
N ILE A 71 -1.78 -7.04 -8.62
CA ILE A 71 -3.21 -6.75 -8.80
C ILE A 71 -3.50 -6.62 -10.28
N VAL A 72 -4.55 -7.29 -10.74
CA VAL A 72 -5.04 -7.22 -12.11
C VAL A 72 -6.48 -6.73 -12.10
N THR A 73 -6.79 -5.79 -12.97
CA THR A 73 -8.17 -5.39 -13.25
C THR A 73 -8.72 -6.36 -14.29
N SER A 74 -9.83 -7.01 -13.98
CA SER A 74 -10.56 -7.90 -14.90
C SER A 74 -12.03 -7.90 -14.48
N ASP A 75 -12.95 -7.96 -15.44
CA ASP A 75 -14.40 -7.99 -15.20
C ASP A 75 -14.95 -6.85 -14.31
N GLY A 76 -14.31 -5.68 -14.35
CA GLY A 76 -14.72 -4.51 -13.58
C GLY A 76 -14.31 -4.52 -12.10
N GLU A 77 -13.62 -5.55 -11.64
CA GLU A 77 -13.08 -5.69 -10.28
C GLU A 77 -11.55 -5.69 -10.27
N TYR A 78 -10.97 -5.63 -9.07
CA TYR A 78 -9.56 -5.96 -8.87
C TYR A 78 -9.44 -7.40 -8.39
N SER A 79 -8.61 -8.19 -9.07
CA SER A 79 -8.18 -9.51 -8.64
C SER A 79 -6.80 -9.39 -7.99
N VAL A 80 -6.66 -9.86 -6.75
CA VAL A 80 -5.40 -9.91 -6.00
C VAL A 80 -4.76 -11.28 -6.19
N PHE A 81 -3.48 -11.31 -6.52
CA PHE A 81 -2.70 -12.53 -6.72
C PHE A 81 -1.57 -12.62 -5.70
N SER A 82 -1.14 -13.83 -5.40
CA SER A 82 0.13 -14.05 -4.69
C SER A 82 1.32 -13.85 -5.61
N VAL A 83 2.50 -13.78 -5.01
CA VAL A 83 3.78 -13.56 -5.71
C VAL A 83 4.14 -14.67 -6.71
N ASP A 84 3.53 -15.85 -6.57
CA ASP A 84 3.65 -17.00 -7.49
C ASP A 84 2.58 -16.99 -8.60
N GLY A 85 1.78 -15.93 -8.71
CA GLY A 85 0.77 -15.77 -9.76
C GLY A 85 -0.55 -16.52 -9.52
N ARG A 86 -0.78 -17.06 -8.33
CA ARG A 86 -2.08 -17.67 -7.97
C ARG A 86 -3.08 -16.61 -7.54
N ARG A 87 -4.29 -16.62 -8.11
CA ARG A 87 -5.37 -15.73 -7.68
C ARG A 87 -5.76 -16.04 -6.24
N LEU A 88 -5.79 -15.02 -5.39
CA LEU A 88 -6.17 -15.13 -3.98
C LEU A 88 -7.66 -14.80 -3.81
N PHE A 89 -8.07 -13.60 -4.20
CA PHE A 89 -9.45 -13.12 -4.05
C PHE A 89 -9.72 -11.90 -4.94
N ASN A 90 -10.99 -11.55 -5.09
CA ASN A 90 -11.43 -10.33 -5.76
C ASN A 90 -11.83 -9.27 -4.73
N ILE A 91 -11.65 -8.01 -5.10
CA ILE A 91 -12.07 -6.84 -4.33
C ILE A 91 -12.72 -5.82 -5.28
N PRO A 92 -13.63 -4.98 -4.76
CA PRO A 92 -14.14 -3.85 -5.53
C PRO A 92 -13.01 -2.89 -5.92
N ARG A 93 -13.18 -2.20 -7.05
CA ARG A 93 -12.28 -1.11 -7.44
C ARG A 93 -12.38 0.03 -6.44
N GLY A 94 -11.26 0.66 -6.16
CA GLY A 94 -11.19 1.74 -5.18
C GLY A 94 -9.76 2.16 -4.89
N ALA A 95 -9.61 3.08 -3.94
CA ALA A 95 -8.29 3.40 -3.40
C ALA A 95 -7.78 2.21 -2.57
N LEU A 96 -6.47 1.96 -2.61
CA LEU A 96 -5.83 0.82 -1.97
C LEU A 96 -4.71 1.28 -1.03
N TYR A 97 -4.65 0.69 0.17
CA TYR A 97 -3.53 0.83 1.11
C TYR A 97 -3.14 -0.54 1.65
N ILE A 98 -1.86 -0.77 1.89
CA ILE A 98 -1.38 -1.94 2.63
C ILE A 98 -0.73 -1.48 3.92
N VAL A 99 -1.11 -2.15 5.00
CA VAL A 99 -0.44 -2.03 6.29
C VAL A 99 -0.22 -3.43 6.84
N ASP A 100 1.06 -3.83 6.91
CA ASP A 100 1.50 -5.19 7.19
C ASP A 100 0.88 -6.20 6.20
N SER A 101 0.19 -7.22 6.70
CA SER A 101 -0.52 -8.23 5.90
C SER A 101 -1.99 -7.87 5.65
N THR A 102 -2.40 -6.62 5.86
CA THR A 102 -3.79 -6.18 5.68
C THR A 102 -3.90 -5.23 4.49
N LEU A 103 -4.78 -5.57 3.55
CA LEU A 103 -5.18 -4.70 2.46
C LEU A 103 -6.44 -3.92 2.85
N TYR A 104 -6.40 -2.61 2.66
CA TYR A 104 -7.52 -1.71 2.89
C TYR A 104 -8.01 -1.20 1.54
N VAL A 105 -9.32 -1.32 1.32
CA VAL A 105 -9.98 -0.94 0.07
C VAL A 105 -11.07 0.06 0.36
N ASN A 106 -10.96 1.25 -0.23
CA ASN A 106 -12.01 2.26 -0.19
C ASN A 106 -12.71 2.33 -1.55
N ALA A 107 -13.82 1.62 -1.65
CA ALA A 107 -14.67 1.60 -2.84
C ALA A 107 -15.67 2.77 -2.89
N SER A 108 -15.88 3.50 -1.77
CA SER A 108 -16.80 4.66 -1.75
C SER A 108 -16.26 5.83 -2.57
N GLY A 109 -14.94 5.86 -2.81
CA GLY A 109 -14.26 6.95 -3.52
C GLY A 109 -14.23 8.27 -2.73
N SER A 110 -14.84 8.31 -1.54
CA SER A 110 -14.88 9.48 -0.68
C SER A 110 -13.63 9.53 0.19
N GLN A 111 -12.86 10.61 0.07
CA GLN A 111 -11.75 10.88 1.00
C GLN A 111 -12.22 11.53 2.30
N ALA A 112 -13.39 12.20 2.28
CA ALA A 112 -13.96 12.87 3.44
C ALA A 112 -14.68 11.89 4.39
N PHE A 113 -15.30 10.86 3.81
CA PHE A 113 -16.02 9.80 4.52
C PHE A 113 -15.57 8.45 3.95
N PRO A 114 -14.30 8.07 4.18
CA PRO A 114 -13.79 6.86 3.61
C PRO A 114 -14.41 5.63 4.28
N GLU A 115 -14.62 4.58 3.49
CA GLU A 115 -15.09 3.29 3.99
C GLU A 115 -14.04 2.23 3.63
N TRP A 116 -13.03 2.09 4.49
CA TRP A 116 -11.92 1.17 4.26
C TRP A 116 -12.29 -0.24 4.71
N GLN A 117 -12.75 -1.06 3.77
CA GLN A 117 -12.92 -2.48 3.98
C GLN A 117 -11.54 -3.16 4.13
N GLN A 118 -11.34 -3.89 5.21
CA GLN A 118 -10.13 -4.67 5.46
C GLN A 118 -10.20 -6.05 4.81
N TYR A 119 -9.08 -6.52 4.28
CA TYR A 119 -8.86 -7.89 3.83
C TYR A 119 -7.52 -8.40 4.36
N ASP A 120 -7.53 -9.58 4.98
CA ASP A 120 -6.31 -10.32 5.28
C ASP A 120 -5.70 -10.85 3.97
N LEU A 121 -4.46 -10.45 3.63
CA LEU A 121 -3.85 -10.80 2.35
C LEU A 121 -3.65 -12.31 2.14
N PRO A 122 -3.20 -13.09 3.14
CA PRO A 122 -3.08 -14.54 2.98
C PRO A 122 -4.39 -15.26 2.67
N SER A 123 -5.49 -14.88 3.32
CA SER A 123 -6.76 -15.61 3.25
C SER A 123 -7.85 -14.94 2.40
N GLY A 124 -7.72 -13.66 2.09
CA GLY A 124 -8.78 -12.83 1.51
C GLY A 124 -9.96 -12.58 2.46
N LYS A 125 -9.86 -12.97 3.73
CA LYS A 125 -10.95 -12.82 4.70
C LYS A 125 -11.20 -11.34 4.96
N ALA A 126 -12.45 -10.92 4.76
CA ALA A 126 -12.90 -9.58 5.09
C ALA A 126 -12.91 -9.35 6.61
N GLY A 127 -12.37 -8.22 7.04
CA GLY A 127 -12.47 -7.68 8.40
C GLY A 127 -13.57 -6.62 8.51
N PRO A 128 -13.52 -5.76 9.54
CA PRO A 128 -14.43 -4.62 9.65
C PRO A 128 -14.13 -3.55 8.60
N VAL A 129 -15.09 -2.64 8.41
CA VAL A 129 -14.93 -1.41 7.63
C VAL A 129 -14.58 -0.28 8.59
N CYS A 130 -13.47 0.42 8.33
CA CYS A 130 -13.02 1.55 9.14
C CYS A 130 -13.10 2.88 8.39
N ASP A 131 -13.27 3.98 9.12
CA ASP A 131 -13.28 5.35 8.59
C ASP A 131 -11.92 6.05 8.69
N PHE A 132 -10.84 5.27 8.65
CA PHE A 132 -9.47 5.78 8.78
C PHE A 132 -9.13 6.82 7.72
N ALA A 133 -8.49 7.91 8.13
CA ALA A 133 -7.93 8.90 7.21
C ALA A 133 -6.58 8.41 6.67
N MET A 134 -6.57 7.36 5.83
CA MET A 134 -5.34 6.72 5.33
C MET A 134 -4.35 7.67 4.64
N GLN A 135 -4.82 8.78 4.07
CA GLN A 135 -3.97 9.84 3.54
C GLN A 135 -3.06 10.51 4.58
N ASN A 136 -3.39 10.36 5.87
CA ASN A 136 -2.64 10.89 7.00
C ASN A 136 -1.87 9.78 7.76
N PHE A 137 -1.85 8.54 7.26
CA PHE A 137 -1.18 7.43 7.93
C PHE A 137 0.33 7.67 8.00
N ILE A 138 0.92 7.52 9.19
CA ILE A 138 2.36 7.72 9.40
C ILE A 138 3.07 6.52 10.05
N GLY A 139 2.34 5.51 10.51
CA GLY A 139 2.95 4.34 11.12
C GLY A 139 1.97 3.40 11.80
N VAL A 140 2.45 2.19 12.05
CA VAL A 140 1.70 1.10 12.69
C VAL A 140 2.63 0.35 13.63
N ASN A 141 2.05 -0.23 14.68
CA ASN A 141 2.62 -1.34 15.44
C ASN A 141 1.59 -2.49 15.49
N ASP A 142 1.83 -3.53 16.27
CA ASP A 142 1.01 -4.75 16.33
C ASP A 142 -0.52 -4.52 16.30
N THR A 143 -1.02 -3.50 17.01
CA THR A 143 -2.47 -3.22 17.10
C THR A 143 -2.86 -1.78 16.80
N THR A 144 -1.90 -0.86 16.78
CA THR A 144 -2.19 0.59 16.75
C THR A 144 -1.69 1.22 15.47
N MET A 145 -2.58 1.95 14.80
CA MET A 145 -2.26 2.79 13.66
C MET A 145 -2.20 4.27 14.07
N LEU A 146 -1.24 5.00 13.51
CA LEU A 146 -1.01 6.41 13.78
C LEU A 146 -1.32 7.27 12.56
N PHE A 147 -2.05 8.36 12.79
CA PHE A 147 -2.46 9.30 11.75
C PHE A 147 -2.16 10.73 12.16
N ALA A 148 -1.38 11.44 11.34
CA ALA A 148 -1.02 12.85 11.55
C ALA A 148 -1.62 13.71 10.44
N PRO A 149 -2.67 14.50 10.72
CA PRO A 149 -3.26 15.40 9.74
C PRO A 149 -2.24 16.41 9.20
N ASN A 150 -2.19 16.53 7.88
CA ASN A 150 -1.30 17.49 7.20
C ASN A 150 -1.98 18.84 6.88
N MET A 151 -3.22 19.05 7.32
CA MET A 151 -3.96 20.28 7.04
C MET A 151 -3.50 21.44 7.95
N PRO A 152 -3.37 22.68 7.42
CA PRO A 152 -3.20 23.89 8.22
C PRO A 152 -4.31 24.03 9.26
N ASN A 153 -3.97 24.49 10.46
CA ASN A 153 -4.92 24.73 11.57
C ASN A 153 -5.72 23.50 12.04
N SER A 154 -5.27 22.28 11.74
CA SER A 154 -5.85 21.07 12.33
C SER A 154 -5.77 21.16 13.86
N GLN A 155 -6.90 20.99 14.55
CA GLN A 155 -6.91 20.93 16.02
C GLN A 155 -6.32 19.62 16.57
N VAL A 156 -6.07 18.65 15.69
CA VAL A 156 -5.49 17.35 16.01
C VAL A 156 -4.12 17.24 15.35
N LEU A 157 -3.10 17.03 16.17
CA LEU A 157 -1.72 16.84 15.72
C LEU A 157 -1.47 15.37 15.33
N LEU A 158 -1.92 14.46 16.18
CA LEU A 158 -1.74 13.02 16.01
C LEU A 158 -2.94 12.28 16.62
N SER A 159 -3.34 11.17 16.01
CA SER A 159 -4.32 10.25 16.59
C SER A 159 -3.87 8.82 16.44
N ALA A 160 -4.27 7.99 17.41
CA ALA A 160 -4.08 6.56 17.39
C ALA A 160 -5.41 5.84 17.32
N TYR A 161 -5.45 4.80 16.51
CA TYR A 161 -6.61 3.93 16.34
C TYR A 161 -6.20 2.48 16.51
N ASP A 162 -7.08 1.69 17.09
CA ASP A 162 -6.95 0.24 17.09
C ASP A 162 -7.27 -0.31 15.70
N LYS A 163 -6.32 -1.05 15.13
CA LYS A 163 -6.36 -1.58 13.76
C LYS A 163 -7.51 -2.56 13.57
N THR A 164 -7.89 -3.30 14.61
CA THR A 164 -8.85 -4.40 14.53
C THR A 164 -10.28 -3.93 14.81
N THR A 165 -10.47 -3.02 15.75
CA THR A 165 -11.80 -2.52 16.16
C THR A 165 -12.19 -1.21 15.49
N CYS A 166 -11.25 -0.55 14.82
CA CYS A 166 -11.38 0.80 14.27
C CYS A 166 -11.57 1.90 15.34
N GLU A 167 -11.49 1.59 16.63
CA GLU A 167 -11.74 2.56 17.69
C GLU A 167 -10.57 3.53 17.85
N ARG A 168 -10.87 4.82 18.05
CA ARG A 168 -9.84 5.82 18.38
C ARG A 168 -9.39 5.62 19.83
N LEU A 169 -8.15 5.22 20.01
CA LEU A 169 -7.52 5.00 21.32
C LEU A 169 -7.21 6.32 22.02
N TRP A 170 -6.60 7.26 21.29
CA TRP A 170 -6.26 8.59 21.83
C TRP A 170 -6.03 9.61 20.71
N LYS A 171 -5.98 10.88 21.08
CA LYS A 171 -5.57 11.99 20.21
C LYS A 171 -4.69 12.98 20.97
N MET A 172 -3.74 13.58 20.28
CA MET A 172 -2.97 14.72 20.75
C MET A 172 -3.46 15.99 20.04
N PRO A 173 -3.83 17.04 20.80
CA PRO A 173 -4.23 18.30 20.20
C PRO A 173 -3.03 19.01 19.57
N SER A 174 -3.30 19.83 18.56
CA SER A 174 -2.32 20.80 18.08
C SER A 174 -2.29 22.04 18.98
N SER A 175 -1.12 22.66 19.06
CA SER A 175 -0.77 23.88 19.78
C SER A 175 -0.47 25.06 18.85
N GLY A 176 -0.34 24.82 17.53
CA GLY A 176 -0.08 25.87 16.54
C GLY A 176 -0.36 25.45 15.09
N ALA A 177 -0.29 26.41 14.17
CA ALA A 177 -0.63 26.21 12.76
C ALA A 177 0.45 25.42 12.00
N ASP A 178 1.70 25.53 12.44
CA ASP A 178 2.89 24.94 11.81
C ASP A 178 3.33 23.64 12.49
N GLU A 179 2.56 23.19 13.49
CA GLU A 179 2.83 21.96 14.20
C GLU A 179 2.55 20.72 13.34
N ARG A 180 3.53 19.83 13.24
CA ARG A 180 3.46 18.60 12.47
C ARG A 180 4.13 17.46 13.21
N VAL A 181 3.67 16.23 12.92
CA VAL A 181 4.33 15.00 13.35
C VAL A 181 4.55 14.12 12.12
N TRP A 182 5.73 13.54 12.01
CA TRP A 182 6.07 12.57 10.97
C TRP A 182 7.02 11.51 11.52
N ARG A 183 7.11 10.39 10.80
CA ARG A 183 7.99 9.27 11.16
C ARG A 183 9.30 9.35 10.38
N VAL A 184 10.42 9.13 11.08
CA VAL A 184 11.76 8.93 10.50
C VAL A 184 12.34 7.66 11.11
N GLY A 185 12.47 6.60 10.31
CA GLY A 185 12.81 5.28 10.84
C GLY A 185 11.76 4.83 11.84
N ASP A 186 12.15 4.50 13.06
CA ASP A 186 11.22 4.12 14.14
C ASP A 186 10.91 5.26 15.12
N THR A 187 11.36 6.47 14.80
CA THR A 187 11.20 7.66 15.64
C THR A 187 10.11 8.56 15.09
N LEU A 188 9.28 9.11 15.97
CA LEU A 188 8.37 10.20 15.63
C LEU A 188 9.04 11.54 15.90
N ILE A 189 9.05 12.41 14.90
CA ILE A 189 9.57 13.77 15.00
C ILE A 189 8.38 14.73 15.00
N ARG A 190 8.45 15.75 15.86
CA ARG A 190 7.47 16.82 16.00
C ARG A 190 8.12 18.17 15.72
N SER A 191 7.45 19.03 14.96
CA SER A 191 7.76 20.47 14.94
C SER A 191 6.99 21.21 16.02
N SER A 192 7.52 22.32 16.53
CA SER A 192 6.80 23.24 17.42
C SER A 192 5.63 23.94 16.72
N GLY A 193 4.75 24.57 17.49
CA GLY A 193 3.55 25.24 16.96
C GLY A 193 3.83 26.41 16.01
N ASP A 194 5.01 27.02 16.11
CA ASP A 194 5.55 28.06 15.24
C ASP A 194 6.57 27.53 14.21
N GLY A 195 6.80 26.21 14.18
CA GLY A 195 7.68 25.53 13.24
C GLY A 195 9.17 25.78 13.43
N THR A 196 9.61 26.40 14.52
CA THR A 196 11.01 26.81 14.74
C THR A 196 11.88 25.73 15.38
N GLU A 197 11.28 24.80 16.12
CA GLU A 197 11.98 23.72 16.81
C GLU A 197 11.53 22.34 16.33
N LEU A 198 12.46 21.39 16.34
CA LEU A 198 12.19 19.98 16.10
C LEU A 198 12.52 19.17 17.34
N THR A 199 11.63 18.25 17.71
CA THR A 199 11.83 17.38 18.88
C THR A 199 11.46 15.95 18.52
N SER A 200 12.26 15.00 19.00
CA SER A 200 11.90 13.58 18.99
C SER A 200 10.84 13.29 20.06
N LEU A 201 9.80 12.56 19.69
CA LEU A 201 8.81 12.06 20.64
C LEU A 201 9.29 10.72 21.18
N ALA A 202 9.43 10.65 22.50
CA ALA A 202 9.77 9.43 23.23
C ALA A 202 8.56 8.93 24.03
N ALA A 203 8.56 7.64 24.34
CA ALA A 203 7.60 7.08 25.28
C ALA A 203 7.74 7.76 26.66
N PRO A 204 6.65 7.91 27.43
CA PRO A 204 6.73 8.45 28.77
C PRO A 204 7.73 7.65 29.64
N GLY A 205 8.76 8.33 30.16
CA GLY A 205 9.79 7.72 31.01
C GLY A 205 11.04 7.24 30.27
N GLU A 206 11.08 7.33 28.94
CA GLU A 206 12.27 7.04 28.13
C GLU A 206 12.90 8.36 27.65
N ALA A 207 14.21 8.52 27.83
CA ALA A 207 14.90 9.69 27.31
C ALA A 207 14.94 9.61 25.76
N PRO A 208 14.70 10.71 25.03
CA PRO A 208 14.79 10.69 23.58
C PRO A 208 16.19 10.24 23.13
N PRO A 209 16.30 9.47 22.03
CA PRO A 209 17.60 9.05 21.50
C PRO A 209 18.47 10.27 21.20
N ARG A 210 19.73 10.22 21.66
CA ARG A 210 20.73 11.28 21.48
C ARG A 210 21.28 11.34 20.06
#